data_AF-A0A919QB04-F1
#
_entry.id   AF-A0A919QB04-F1
#
_cell.length_a   1.000
_cell.length_b   1.000
_cell.length_c   1.000
_cell.angle_alpha   90.00
_cell.angle_beta   90.00
_cell.angle_gamma   90.00
#
_symmetry.space_group_name_H-M   'P 1'
#
loop_
_entity.id
_entity.type
_entity.pdbx_description
1 polymer ?
#
loop_
_entity_poly.entity_id
_entity_poly.type
_entity_poly.pdbx_seq_one_letter_code
_entity_poly.pdbx_strand_id
1 'polypeptide(L)'
;MRVQSEATSLSWIPSEAVKGYTRTMFEAGISHYDDPPPARIDDLERLRLADRFRFANRLHVWADFEDGQVVRHGTDGGGLMGSTTVRVGPLGATFAAIGLPDLRPEAEIGDGWIRVTQSAGGRTALPFPRKAAALPFARWQSPLVWTTLTVTLNADGRGEIGLTGASPFPRHWVYGPDGALALKAGVTDFKAWAAQTGTPWGAEDSPVVVTAAESALERELSRLIMRGGRKPLVRELATGQTLVRQGERGDSLFLLLDGVLTVDVDGRTLGELGPGVVLGERAVLETGHRTATLTAVTPIRVAEATADAIDRAALEHLAAGHRREENA
;
A
#
# COMPACT_ATOMS: atom_id res chain seq x y z
N MET A 1 32.58 9.44 -6.98
CA MET A 1 31.84 8.99 -5.79
C MET A 1 30.80 7.95 -6.20
N ARG A 2 30.68 6.81 -5.49
CA ARG A 2 29.62 5.83 -5.74
C ARG A 2 28.41 6.09 -4.83
N VAL A 3 27.23 6.11 -5.41
CA VAL A 3 25.94 6.22 -4.71
C VAL A 3 25.11 4.99 -5.05
N GLN A 4 24.32 4.50 -4.11
CA GLN A 4 23.41 3.37 -4.33
C GLN A 4 22.17 3.50 -3.45
N SER A 5 21.07 2.93 -3.91
CA SER A 5 19.82 2.83 -3.16
C SER A 5 19.03 1.62 -3.63
N GLU A 6 18.01 1.26 -2.86
CA GLU A 6 17.13 0.14 -3.14
C GLU A 6 15.69 0.51 -2.78
N ALA A 7 14.75 0.03 -3.60
CA ALA A 7 13.34 0.00 -3.30
C ALA A 7 12.82 -1.44 -3.43
N THR A 8 12.07 -1.90 -2.43
CA THR A 8 11.35 -3.18 -2.51
C THR A 8 9.86 -2.94 -2.31
N SER A 9 9.01 -3.39 -3.24
CA SER A 9 7.56 -3.43 -3.02
C SER A 9 7.11 -4.80 -2.55
N LEU A 10 6.13 -4.86 -1.65
CA LEU A 10 5.40 -6.08 -1.28
C LEU A 10 3.90 -5.89 -1.53
N SER A 11 3.29 -6.90 -2.11
CA SER A 11 1.88 -6.93 -2.49
C SER A 11 1.15 -7.98 -1.68
N TRP A 12 0.15 -7.60 -0.89
CA TRP A 12 -0.50 -8.48 0.08
C TRP A 12 -2.01 -8.20 0.15
N ILE A 13 -2.80 -9.22 0.47
CA ILE A 13 -4.27 -9.14 0.48
C ILE A 13 -4.77 -8.79 1.89
N PRO A 14 -5.12 -7.52 2.16
CA PRO A 14 -5.69 -7.14 3.44
C PRO A 14 -7.08 -7.74 3.64
N SER A 15 -7.38 -8.08 4.88
CA SER A 15 -8.66 -8.66 5.28
C SER A 15 -9.87 -7.79 4.93
N GLU A 16 -9.66 -6.48 5.00
CA GLU A 16 -10.68 -5.46 4.82
C GLU A 16 -10.98 -5.16 3.34
N ALA A 17 -10.10 -5.48 2.40
CA ALA A 17 -10.27 -5.06 0.99
C ALA A 17 -11.14 -6.01 0.14
N VAL A 18 -11.50 -7.20 0.64
CA VAL A 18 -12.29 -8.16 -0.14
C VAL A 18 -13.77 -8.08 0.24
N LYS A 19 -14.61 -7.63 -0.70
CA LYS A 19 -16.08 -7.47 -0.54
C LYS A 19 -16.88 -8.56 -1.27
N GLY A 20 -18.15 -8.72 -0.90
CA GLY A 20 -19.15 -9.45 -1.69
C GLY A 20 -18.87 -10.96 -1.87
N TYR A 21 -19.21 -11.52 -3.03
CA TYR A 21 -19.04 -12.96 -3.32
C TYR A 21 -17.58 -13.44 -3.19
N THR A 22 -16.61 -12.54 -3.39
CA THR A 22 -15.19 -12.84 -3.24
C THR A 22 -14.85 -13.14 -1.78
N ARG A 23 -15.51 -12.50 -0.82
CA ARG A 23 -15.36 -12.81 0.61
C ARG A 23 -15.75 -14.27 0.91
N THR A 24 -16.79 -14.78 0.26
CA THR A 24 -17.25 -16.17 0.41
C THR A 24 -16.18 -17.18 -0.05
N MET A 25 -15.37 -16.84 -1.07
CA MET A 25 -14.24 -17.69 -1.49
C MET A 25 -13.14 -17.76 -0.42
N PHE A 26 -12.88 -16.66 0.27
CA PHE A 26 -11.90 -16.59 1.37
C PHE A 26 -12.44 -17.32 2.62
N GLU A 27 -13.72 -17.13 2.95
CA GLU A 27 -14.38 -17.84 4.06
C GLU A 27 -14.48 -19.36 3.80
N ALA A 28 -14.55 -19.79 2.55
CA ALA A 28 -14.56 -21.21 2.15
C ALA A 28 -13.17 -21.88 2.08
N GLY A 29 -12.08 -21.16 2.41
CA GLY A 29 -10.70 -21.69 2.38
C GLY A 29 -10.07 -21.75 0.98
N ILE A 30 -10.74 -21.18 -0.03
CA ILE A 30 -10.26 -21.18 -1.41
C ILE A 30 -9.13 -20.14 -1.60
N SER A 31 -9.06 -19.13 -0.73
CA SER A 31 -7.96 -18.18 -0.59
C SER A 31 -7.86 -17.77 0.88
N HIS A 32 -6.78 -17.09 1.29
CA HIS A 32 -6.64 -16.56 2.64
C HIS A 32 -6.21 -15.10 2.62
N TYR A 33 -6.59 -14.38 3.67
CA TYR A 33 -6.06 -13.06 3.94
C TYR A 33 -4.61 -13.16 4.37
N ASP A 34 -3.83 -12.13 4.08
CA ASP A 34 -2.44 -12.06 4.51
C ASP A 34 -2.39 -11.23 5.81
N ASP A 35 -1.64 -11.72 6.80
CA ASP A 35 -1.26 -10.84 7.91
C ASP A 35 -0.42 -9.69 7.33
N PRO A 36 -0.65 -8.43 7.78
CA PRO A 36 0.12 -7.30 7.30
C PRO A 36 1.63 -7.58 7.32
N PRO A 37 2.36 -7.26 6.24
CA PRO A 37 3.81 -7.38 6.20
C PRO A 37 4.47 -6.68 7.40
N PRO A 38 5.68 -7.11 7.80
CA PRO A 38 6.41 -6.44 8.88
C PRO A 38 6.74 -4.99 8.49
N ALA A 39 6.92 -4.13 9.48
CA ALA A 39 7.33 -2.74 9.23
C ALA A 39 8.75 -2.62 8.66
N ARG A 40 9.53 -3.70 8.75
CA ARG A 40 10.86 -3.82 8.20
C ARG A 40 11.04 -5.18 7.54
N ILE A 41 11.66 -5.21 6.36
CA ILE A 41 12.08 -6.43 5.70
C ILE A 41 13.51 -6.75 6.14
N ASP A 42 13.67 -7.82 6.92
CA ASP A 42 14.99 -8.37 7.25
C ASP A 42 15.38 -9.50 6.28
N ASP A 43 14.41 -10.29 5.82
CA ASP A 43 14.63 -11.43 4.91
C ASP A 43 13.40 -11.62 4.00
N LEU A 44 13.53 -11.15 2.76
CA LEU A 44 12.47 -11.22 1.75
C LEU A 44 12.12 -12.67 1.37
N GLU A 45 13.13 -13.54 1.29
CA GLU A 45 12.94 -14.92 0.87
C GLU A 45 12.22 -15.73 1.95
N ARG A 46 12.56 -15.51 3.22
CA ARG A 46 11.81 -16.09 4.34
C ARG A 46 10.35 -15.64 4.34
N LEU A 47 10.07 -14.37 4.05
CA LEU A 47 8.70 -13.87 3.91
C LEU A 47 7.97 -14.57 2.76
N ARG A 48 8.65 -14.81 1.63
CA ARG A 48 8.09 -15.52 0.48
C ARG A 48 7.74 -16.97 0.81
N LEU A 49 8.67 -17.70 1.42
CA LEU A 49 8.49 -19.10 1.82
C LEU A 49 7.38 -19.27 2.87
N ALA A 50 7.15 -18.23 3.68
CA ALA A 50 6.06 -18.19 4.65
C ALA A 50 4.73 -17.66 4.07
N ASP A 51 4.61 -17.49 2.75
CA ASP A 51 3.42 -16.96 2.04
C ASP A 51 2.89 -15.66 2.65
N ARG A 52 3.81 -14.75 3.02
CA ARG A 52 3.48 -13.45 3.66
C ARG A 52 3.15 -12.35 2.67
N PHE A 53 3.30 -12.61 1.38
CA PHE A 53 2.97 -11.70 0.28
C PHE A 53 2.72 -12.48 -1.01
N ARG A 54 2.03 -11.86 -1.96
CA ARG A 54 1.67 -12.45 -3.26
C ARG A 54 2.66 -12.13 -4.36
N PHE A 55 3.24 -10.94 -4.29
CA PHE A 55 4.23 -10.46 -5.24
C PHE A 55 5.17 -9.45 -4.56
N ALA A 56 6.44 -9.47 -4.96
CA ALA A 56 7.42 -8.45 -4.61
C ALA A 56 8.15 -7.92 -5.85
N ASN A 57 8.45 -6.63 -5.88
CA ASN A 57 9.32 -5.99 -6.87
C ASN A 57 10.56 -5.46 -6.15
N ARG A 58 11.76 -5.94 -6.48
CA ARG A 58 13.00 -5.41 -5.92
C ARG A 58 13.80 -4.67 -6.99
N LEU A 59 14.16 -3.42 -6.71
CA LEU A 59 14.98 -2.59 -7.58
C LEU A 59 16.16 -2.03 -6.79
N HIS A 60 17.36 -2.55 -7.06
CA HIS A 60 18.63 -2.01 -6.59
C HIS A 60 19.29 -1.21 -7.71
N VAL A 61 19.83 -0.04 -7.38
CA VAL A 61 20.49 0.85 -8.34
C VAL A 61 21.77 1.38 -7.72
N TRP A 62 22.83 1.43 -8.52
CA TRP A 62 24.08 2.11 -8.18
C TRP A 62 24.55 2.98 -9.34
N ALA A 63 25.24 4.07 -9.01
CA ALA A 63 25.88 4.96 -9.97
C ALA A 63 27.19 5.53 -9.42
N ASP A 64 28.18 5.66 -10.31
CA ASP A 64 29.42 6.37 -10.07
C ASP A 64 29.30 7.78 -10.68
N PHE A 65 29.59 8.79 -9.86
CA PHE A 65 29.60 10.20 -10.24
C PHE A 65 31.01 10.78 -10.24
N GLU A 66 31.39 11.54 -11.26
CA GLU A 66 32.63 12.31 -11.34
C GLU A 66 32.27 13.75 -11.75
N ASP A 67 32.71 14.73 -10.97
CA ASP A 67 32.37 16.16 -11.16
C ASP A 67 30.86 16.43 -11.36
N GLY A 68 30.03 15.69 -10.61
CA GLY A 68 28.56 15.76 -10.69
C GLY A 68 27.94 14.96 -11.84
N GLN A 69 28.72 14.38 -12.75
CA GLN A 69 28.22 13.65 -13.92
C GLN A 69 28.24 12.14 -13.70
N VAL A 70 27.24 11.43 -14.23
CA VAL A 70 27.14 9.97 -14.17
C VAL A 70 28.15 9.37 -15.16
N VAL A 71 29.12 8.59 -14.67
CA VAL A 71 30.13 7.93 -15.53
C VAL A 71 29.87 6.44 -15.70
N ARG A 72 29.28 5.79 -14.70
CA ARG A 72 28.89 4.38 -14.72
C ARG A 72 27.64 4.18 -13.88
N HIS A 73 26.79 3.24 -14.26
CA HIS A 73 25.65 2.84 -13.46
C HIS A 73 25.31 1.38 -13.70
N GLY A 74 24.51 0.81 -12.80
CA GLY A 74 23.99 -0.53 -12.93
C GLY A 74 22.79 -0.75 -12.05
N THR A 75 22.08 -1.84 -12.34
CA THR A 75 20.83 -2.20 -11.68
C THR A 75 20.81 -3.70 -11.39
N ASP A 76 20.14 -4.07 -10.31
CA ASP A 76 19.88 -5.46 -9.93
C ASP A 76 18.49 -5.59 -9.32
N GLY A 77 18.03 -6.83 -9.12
CA GLY A 77 16.73 -7.19 -8.60
C GLY A 77 15.78 -7.69 -9.69
N GLY A 78 14.49 -7.69 -9.38
CA GLY A 78 13.45 -8.18 -10.27
C GLY A 78 12.15 -8.52 -9.55
N GLY A 79 11.20 -9.06 -10.31
CA GLY A 79 9.95 -9.58 -9.80
C GLY A 79 10.10 -10.92 -9.09
N LEU A 80 9.45 -11.05 -7.93
CA LEU A 80 9.39 -12.28 -7.15
C LEU A 80 7.94 -12.64 -6.89
N MET A 81 7.48 -13.74 -7.50
CA MET A 81 6.12 -14.24 -7.32
C MET A 81 6.03 -15.18 -6.11
N GLY A 82 4.95 -15.05 -5.35
CA GLY A 82 4.59 -16.00 -4.29
C GLY A 82 3.91 -17.27 -4.82
N SER A 83 3.36 -18.04 -3.90
CA SER A 83 2.52 -19.21 -4.20
C SER A 83 1.32 -19.20 -3.26
N THR A 84 0.14 -19.60 -3.73
CA THR A 84 -1.06 -19.62 -2.87
C THR A 84 -1.42 -21.06 -2.54
N THR A 85 -1.56 -21.35 -1.23
CA THR A 85 -2.07 -22.64 -0.78
C THR A 85 -3.57 -22.57 -0.54
N VAL A 86 -4.32 -23.36 -1.29
CA VAL A 86 -5.77 -23.51 -1.20
C VAL A 86 -6.07 -24.71 -0.33
N ARG A 87 -7.00 -24.59 0.63
CA ARG A 87 -7.45 -25.72 1.45
C ARG A 87 -8.96 -25.87 1.40
N VAL A 88 -9.44 -27.03 0.95
CA VAL A 88 -10.86 -27.37 0.90
C VAL A 88 -11.06 -28.63 1.74
N GLY A 89 -11.60 -28.46 2.95
CA GLY A 89 -11.67 -29.55 3.94
C GLY A 89 -10.27 -30.06 4.31
N PRO A 90 -10.01 -31.38 4.32
CA PRO A 90 -8.68 -31.93 4.62
C PRO A 90 -7.69 -31.85 3.44
N LEU A 91 -8.16 -31.46 2.25
CA LEU A 91 -7.33 -31.41 1.04
C LEU A 91 -6.69 -30.04 0.88
N GLY A 92 -5.39 -30.02 0.60
CA GLY A 92 -4.62 -28.81 0.32
C GLY A 92 -3.86 -28.92 -1.00
N ALA A 93 -3.83 -27.83 -1.78
CA ALA A 93 -3.02 -27.73 -3.00
C ALA A 93 -2.36 -26.35 -3.07
N THR A 94 -1.08 -26.32 -3.46
CA THR A 94 -0.32 -25.07 -3.63
C THR A 94 -0.16 -24.76 -5.11
N PHE A 95 -0.52 -23.55 -5.49
CA PHE A 95 -0.46 -23.05 -6.86
C PHE A 95 0.62 -21.98 -6.96
N ALA A 96 1.55 -22.15 -7.90
CA ALA A 96 2.58 -21.15 -8.17
C ALA A 96 2.00 -20.02 -9.01
N ALA A 97 2.29 -18.77 -8.64
CA ALA A 97 2.07 -17.65 -9.52
C ALA A 97 3.15 -17.62 -10.63
N ILE A 98 2.81 -17.03 -11.78
CA ILE A 98 3.69 -17.02 -12.96
C ILE A 98 4.23 -15.61 -13.14
N GLY A 99 5.54 -15.45 -13.02
CA GLY A 99 6.21 -14.18 -13.32
C GLY A 99 6.14 -13.83 -14.80
N LEU A 100 5.99 -12.54 -15.10
CA LEU A 100 6.22 -12.00 -16.44
C LEU A 100 7.65 -11.44 -16.53
N PRO A 101 8.19 -11.22 -17.74
CA PRO A 101 9.45 -10.52 -17.90
C PRO A 101 9.38 -9.12 -17.28
N ASP A 102 10.37 -8.77 -16.46
CA ASP A 102 10.49 -7.43 -15.91
C ASP A 102 10.74 -6.42 -17.04
N LEU A 103 10.07 -5.28 -16.96
CA LEU A 103 10.22 -4.18 -17.90
C LEU A 103 11.12 -3.12 -17.27
N ARG A 104 12.20 -2.76 -17.96
CA ARG A 104 13.13 -1.72 -17.56
C ARG A 104 13.39 -0.82 -18.77
N PRO A 105 12.76 0.37 -18.84
CA PRO A 105 13.16 1.37 -19.83
C PRO A 105 14.62 1.81 -19.59
N GLU A 106 15.19 2.48 -20.58
CA GLU A 106 16.50 3.11 -20.45
C GLU A 106 16.50 4.12 -19.27
N ALA A 107 17.61 4.18 -18.55
CA ALA A 107 17.74 5.09 -17.41
C ALA A 107 17.67 6.54 -17.88
N GLU A 108 16.92 7.36 -17.15
CA GLU A 108 16.91 8.81 -17.36
C GLU A 108 18.12 9.40 -16.65
N ILE A 109 18.98 10.10 -17.38
CA ILE A 109 20.17 10.76 -16.83
C ILE A 109 20.02 12.26 -17.04
N GLY A 110 20.16 13.02 -15.97
CA GLY A 110 20.19 14.48 -15.98
C GLY A 110 21.42 15.04 -15.28
N ASP A 111 21.44 16.36 -15.11
CA ASP A 111 22.57 17.03 -14.46
C ASP A 111 22.60 16.70 -12.97
N GLY A 112 23.61 15.95 -12.52
CA GLY A 112 23.73 15.57 -11.12
C GLY A 112 22.87 14.38 -10.69
N TRP A 113 22.13 13.70 -11.59
CA TRP A 113 21.24 12.61 -11.17
C TRP A 113 21.00 11.54 -12.25
N ILE A 114 20.59 10.36 -11.78
CA ILE A 114 20.09 9.25 -12.61
C ILE A 114 18.82 8.67 -11.98
N ARG A 115 17.82 8.38 -12.81
CA ARG A 115 16.60 7.68 -12.42
C ARG A 115 16.45 6.39 -13.20
N VAL A 116 16.17 5.32 -12.47
CA VAL A 116 15.86 4.01 -13.04
C VAL A 116 14.44 3.65 -12.67
N THR A 117 13.73 3.08 -13.65
CA THR A 117 12.35 2.60 -13.51
C THR A 117 12.30 1.09 -13.76
N GLN A 118 11.52 0.36 -12.96
CA GLN A 118 11.27 -1.07 -13.16
C GLN A 118 9.81 -1.42 -12.89
N SER A 119 9.13 -1.95 -13.91
CA SER A 119 7.85 -2.63 -13.74
C SER A 119 8.11 -4.14 -13.63
N ALA A 120 7.70 -4.72 -12.52
CA ALA A 120 7.76 -6.16 -12.32
C ALA A 120 6.37 -6.67 -11.91
N GLY A 121 6.09 -7.94 -12.18
CA GLY A 121 4.81 -8.54 -11.85
C GLY A 121 4.57 -9.88 -12.52
N GLY A 122 3.35 -10.35 -12.38
CA GLY A 122 3.00 -11.67 -12.86
C GLY A 122 1.53 -12.00 -12.66
N ARG A 123 1.16 -13.19 -13.14
CA ARG A 123 -0.17 -13.76 -12.94
C ARG A 123 -0.24 -14.37 -11.55
N THR A 124 -1.30 -14.03 -10.81
CA THR A 124 -1.55 -14.64 -9.51
C THR A 124 -1.85 -16.14 -9.64
N ALA A 125 -1.75 -16.85 -8.52
CA ALA A 125 -1.84 -18.30 -8.49
C ALA A 125 -3.25 -18.86 -8.79
N LEU A 126 -4.31 -18.08 -8.52
CA LEU A 126 -5.69 -18.54 -8.68
C LEU A 126 -6.37 -17.91 -9.90
N PRO A 127 -6.90 -18.71 -10.84
CA PRO A 127 -7.61 -18.19 -12.00
C PRO A 127 -9.00 -17.70 -11.60
N PHE A 128 -9.43 -16.60 -12.22
CA PHE A 128 -10.79 -16.09 -12.08
C PHE A 128 -11.53 -16.16 -13.42
N PRO A 129 -12.86 -16.38 -13.43
CA PRO A 129 -13.64 -16.31 -14.66
C PRO A 129 -13.68 -14.86 -15.17
N ARG A 130 -13.23 -14.64 -16.41
CA ARG A 130 -13.31 -13.35 -17.10
C ARG A 130 -14.23 -13.43 -18.30
N LYS A 131 -15.04 -12.38 -18.53
CA LYS A 131 -15.87 -12.29 -19.73
C LYS A 131 -14.99 -12.34 -20.98
N ALA A 132 -15.40 -13.14 -21.96
CA ALA A 132 -14.74 -13.28 -23.25
C ALA A 132 -15.72 -12.96 -24.38
N ALA A 133 -15.21 -12.34 -25.45
CA ALA A 133 -16.02 -11.95 -26.60
C ALA A 133 -16.48 -13.14 -27.46
N ALA A 134 -15.86 -14.32 -27.30
CA ALA A 134 -16.14 -15.53 -28.06
C ALA A 134 -16.33 -16.73 -27.14
N LEU A 135 -17.00 -17.77 -27.64
CA LEU A 135 -17.25 -19.01 -26.89
C LEU A 135 -15.93 -19.72 -26.48
N PRO A 136 -15.87 -20.30 -25.26
CA PRO A 136 -16.82 -20.09 -24.17
C PRO A 136 -16.71 -18.65 -23.66
N PHE A 137 -17.83 -17.91 -23.57
CA PHE A 137 -17.88 -16.48 -23.20
C PHE A 137 -17.33 -16.15 -21.79
N ALA A 138 -16.70 -17.14 -21.14
CA ALA A 138 -15.85 -17.01 -19.98
C ALA A 138 -14.49 -17.68 -20.25
N ARG A 139 -13.40 -16.96 -20.01
CA ARG A 139 -12.04 -17.51 -19.96
C ARG A 139 -11.55 -17.52 -18.52
N TRP A 140 -10.96 -18.63 -18.10
CA TRP A 140 -10.31 -18.75 -16.81
C TRP A 140 -8.90 -18.22 -16.92
N GLN A 141 -8.61 -17.11 -16.26
CA GLN A 141 -7.31 -16.47 -16.33
C GLN A 141 -7.01 -15.77 -15.03
N SER A 142 -5.80 -15.98 -14.50
CA SER A 142 -5.38 -15.26 -13.31
C SER A 142 -5.10 -13.79 -13.64
N PRO A 143 -5.62 -12.86 -12.83
CA PRO A 143 -5.31 -11.44 -12.93
C PRO A 143 -3.81 -11.21 -12.69
N LEU A 144 -3.31 -10.12 -13.26
CA LEU A 144 -1.95 -9.63 -13.06
C LEU A 144 -1.83 -8.86 -11.75
N VAL A 145 -0.74 -9.07 -11.03
CA VAL A 145 -0.30 -8.20 -9.94
C VAL A 145 1.04 -7.60 -10.36
N TRP A 146 1.20 -6.29 -10.21
CA TRP A 146 2.43 -5.61 -10.60
C TRP A 146 2.64 -4.33 -9.81
N THR A 147 3.87 -3.85 -9.82
CA THR A 147 4.25 -2.49 -9.38
C THR A 147 5.32 -1.95 -10.29
N THR A 148 5.34 -0.64 -10.48
CA THR A 148 6.38 0.13 -11.15
C THR A 148 7.10 0.96 -10.10
N LEU A 149 8.35 0.61 -9.84
CA LEU A 149 9.22 1.30 -8.89
C LEU A 149 10.16 2.25 -9.61
N THR A 150 10.50 3.35 -8.94
CA THR A 150 11.58 4.25 -9.36
C THR A 150 12.61 4.39 -8.24
N VAL A 151 13.88 4.50 -8.65
CA VAL A 151 14.99 4.89 -7.76
C VAL A 151 15.76 6.00 -8.45
N THR A 152 15.87 7.17 -7.80
CA THR A 152 16.67 8.31 -8.27
C THR A 152 17.89 8.45 -7.39
N LEU A 153 19.08 8.49 -7.96
CA LEU A 153 20.34 8.75 -7.26
C LEU A 153 20.89 10.11 -7.67
N ASN A 154 21.38 10.87 -6.70
CA ASN A 154 21.95 12.19 -6.90
C ASN A 154 23.45 12.19 -6.59
N ALA A 155 24.20 13.07 -7.27
CA ALA A 155 25.63 13.25 -7.11
C ALA A 155 26.04 13.80 -5.73
N ASP A 156 25.09 14.28 -4.93
CA ASP A 156 25.27 14.69 -3.53
C ASP A 156 25.16 13.52 -2.54
N GLY A 157 24.89 12.31 -3.04
CA GLY A 157 24.74 11.10 -2.23
C GLY A 157 23.31 10.76 -1.84
N ARG A 158 22.31 11.59 -2.19
CA ARG A 158 20.90 11.31 -1.90
C ARG A 158 20.32 10.25 -2.84
N GLY A 159 19.51 9.37 -2.27
CA GLY A 159 18.68 8.40 -2.99
C GLY A 159 17.20 8.62 -2.68
N GLU A 160 16.36 8.64 -3.70
CA GLU A 160 14.91 8.78 -3.59
C GLU A 160 14.23 7.57 -4.21
N ILE A 161 13.17 7.08 -3.57
CA ILE A 161 12.40 5.92 -4.03
C ILE A 161 10.98 6.34 -4.37
N GLY A 162 10.35 5.66 -5.33
CA GLY A 162 8.98 5.93 -5.72
C GLY A 162 8.21 4.69 -6.15
N LEU A 163 6.88 4.80 -6.06
CA LEU A 163 5.92 3.86 -6.62
C LEU A 163 5.07 4.63 -7.64
N THR A 164 5.37 4.50 -8.93
CA THR A 164 4.74 5.31 -9.98
C THR A 164 3.59 4.62 -10.68
N GLY A 165 3.51 3.30 -10.55
CA GLY A 165 2.41 2.50 -11.08
C GLY A 165 2.20 1.24 -10.25
N ALA A 166 0.97 0.74 -10.21
CA ALA A 166 0.66 -0.50 -9.53
C ALA A 166 -0.66 -1.10 -10.01
N SER A 167 -0.82 -2.41 -9.84
CA SER A 167 -2.14 -3.02 -9.95
C SER A 167 -3.11 -2.40 -8.92
N PRO A 168 -4.39 -2.19 -9.25
CA PRO A 168 -5.36 -1.66 -8.29
C PRO A 168 -5.63 -2.57 -7.08
N PHE A 169 -5.20 -3.83 -7.15
CA PHE A 169 -5.27 -4.81 -6.08
C PHE A 169 -4.16 -5.85 -6.34
N PRO A 170 -3.59 -6.49 -5.31
CA PRO A 170 -3.82 -6.33 -3.88
C PRO A 170 -3.15 -5.05 -3.32
N ARG A 171 -3.05 -4.87 -2.00
CA ARG A 171 -2.43 -3.67 -1.42
C ARG A 171 -0.92 -3.71 -1.60
N HIS A 172 -0.30 -2.58 -1.93
CA HIS A 172 1.13 -2.45 -2.17
C HIS A 172 1.81 -1.57 -1.12
N TRP A 173 2.89 -2.08 -0.52
CA TRP A 173 3.78 -1.35 0.39
C TRP A 173 5.17 -1.26 -0.24
N VAL A 174 5.90 -0.16 -0.03
CA VAL A 174 7.27 0.02 -0.52
C VAL A 174 8.21 0.31 0.63
N TYR A 175 9.35 -0.35 0.61
CA TYR A 175 10.39 -0.32 1.61
C TYR A 175 11.64 0.32 1.04
N GLY A 176 12.30 1.13 1.86
CA GLY A 176 13.56 1.79 1.53
C GLY A 176 14.79 0.89 1.70
N PRO A 177 15.99 1.46 1.50
CA PRO A 177 17.26 0.73 1.51
C PRO A 177 17.65 0.16 2.88
N ASP A 178 17.09 0.68 3.97
CA ASP A 178 17.28 0.16 5.33
C ASP A 178 16.31 -0.99 5.68
N GLY A 179 15.46 -1.35 4.70
CA GLY A 179 14.38 -2.32 4.81
C GLY A 179 13.13 -1.76 5.48
N ALA A 180 13.09 -0.49 5.91
CA ALA A 180 11.93 0.09 6.59
C ALA A 180 10.84 0.49 5.60
N LEU A 181 9.59 0.36 6.05
CA LEU A 181 8.40 0.74 5.29
C LEU A 181 8.36 2.26 5.08
N ALA A 182 8.34 2.69 3.82
CA ALA A 182 8.43 4.09 3.43
C ALA A 182 7.13 4.61 2.80
N LEU A 183 6.56 3.85 1.85
CA LEU A 183 5.39 4.28 1.06
C LEU A 183 4.30 3.21 1.02
N LYS A 184 3.07 3.64 0.76
CA LYS A 184 1.90 2.76 0.60
C LYS A 184 1.02 3.21 -0.55
N ALA A 185 0.50 2.23 -1.30
CA ALA A 185 -0.61 2.47 -2.19
C ALA A 185 -1.86 2.83 -1.36
N GLY A 186 -2.43 4.00 -1.67
CA GLY A 186 -3.54 4.60 -0.94
C GLY A 186 -4.90 3.96 -1.25
N VAL A 187 -5.06 3.32 -2.41
CA VAL A 187 -6.37 2.81 -2.86
C VAL A 187 -6.27 1.33 -3.21
N THR A 188 -7.34 0.58 -2.90
CA THR A 188 -7.53 -0.78 -3.41
C THR A 188 -8.87 -0.92 -4.14
N ASP A 189 -8.84 -1.42 -5.38
CA ASP A 189 -10.03 -1.65 -6.20
C ASP A 189 -9.99 -3.05 -6.83
N PHE A 190 -10.64 -4.00 -6.16
CA PHE A 190 -10.78 -5.37 -6.65
C PHE A 190 -11.55 -5.46 -7.97
N LYS A 191 -12.54 -4.58 -8.19
CA LYS A 191 -13.38 -4.64 -9.41
C LYS A 191 -12.60 -4.17 -10.62
N ALA A 192 -11.86 -3.06 -10.49
CA ALA A 192 -10.93 -2.60 -11.53
C ALA A 192 -9.84 -3.64 -11.80
N TRP A 193 -9.31 -4.26 -10.74
CA TRP A 193 -8.31 -5.33 -10.86
C TRP A 193 -8.85 -6.58 -11.58
N ALA A 194 -10.08 -6.99 -11.33
CA ALA A 194 -10.69 -8.11 -12.04
C ALA A 194 -10.91 -7.81 -13.54
N ALA A 195 -11.15 -6.54 -13.89
CA ALA A 195 -11.36 -6.09 -15.26
C ALA A 195 -10.04 -5.96 -16.06
N GLN A 196 -9.00 -5.37 -15.45
CA GLN A 196 -7.62 -5.25 -15.99
C GLN A 196 -7.52 -4.84 -17.46
N THR A 197 -7.80 -3.57 -17.75
CA THR A 197 -7.75 -3.00 -19.11
C THR A 197 -6.42 -2.33 -19.45
N GLY A 198 -5.63 -1.88 -18.46
CA GLY A 198 -4.30 -1.27 -18.64
C GLY A 198 -3.25 -1.96 -17.78
N THR A 199 -2.13 -2.36 -18.38
CA THR A 199 -0.99 -2.99 -17.69
C THR A 199 0.32 -2.57 -18.37
N PRO A 200 1.47 -2.60 -17.67
CA PRO A 200 2.77 -2.30 -18.27
C PRO A 200 3.10 -3.13 -19.52
N TRP A 201 2.65 -4.38 -19.58
CA TRP A 201 2.82 -5.26 -20.76
C TRP A 201 1.84 -4.99 -21.90
N GLY A 202 0.87 -4.09 -21.69
CA GLY A 202 -0.11 -3.61 -22.66
C GLY A 202 0.12 -2.15 -23.10
N ALA A 203 1.28 -1.56 -22.77
CA ALA A 203 1.69 -0.19 -23.07
C ALA A 203 0.96 0.95 -22.33
N GLU A 204 0.09 0.64 -21.35
CA GLU A 204 -0.54 1.63 -20.48
C GLU A 204 -0.32 1.22 -19.01
N ASP A 205 0.48 1.97 -18.26
CA ASP A 205 0.59 1.77 -16.81
C ASP A 205 -0.62 2.38 -16.09
N SER A 206 -0.94 1.89 -14.90
CA SER A 206 -2.01 2.42 -14.06
C SER A 206 -1.42 3.34 -12.99
N PRO A 207 -1.79 4.64 -12.96
CA PRO A 207 -1.30 5.55 -11.93
C PRO A 207 -1.77 5.07 -10.56
N VAL A 208 -0.92 5.27 -9.55
CA VAL A 208 -1.21 4.88 -8.17
C VAL A 208 -1.09 6.10 -7.26
N VAL A 209 -2.09 6.27 -6.38
CA VAL A 209 -2.01 7.27 -5.33
C VAL A 209 -1.14 6.70 -4.21
N VAL A 210 -0.07 7.41 -3.86
CA VAL A 210 0.90 6.97 -2.87
C VAL A 210 0.84 7.89 -1.67
N THR A 211 0.96 7.30 -0.49
CA THR A 211 0.98 8.01 0.80
C THR A 211 2.17 7.54 1.62
N ALA A 212 2.67 8.40 2.51
CA ALA A 212 3.69 8.00 3.48
C ALA A 212 3.14 6.90 4.39
N ALA A 213 4.03 6.02 4.85
CA ALA A 213 3.65 4.99 5.81
C ALA A 213 3.33 5.58 7.18
N GLU A 214 2.30 5.06 7.85
CA GLU A 214 1.97 5.42 9.22
C GLU A 214 3.04 4.96 10.23
N SER A 215 3.02 5.57 11.41
CA SER A 215 3.91 5.26 12.52
C SER A 215 3.68 3.86 13.10
N ALA A 216 4.65 3.37 13.91
CA ALA A 216 4.54 2.08 14.58
C ALA A 216 3.35 1.98 15.54
N LEU A 217 3.02 3.09 16.20
CA LEU A 217 1.92 3.18 17.13
C LEU A 217 0.56 3.13 16.42
N GLU A 218 0.43 3.80 15.28
CA GLU A 218 -0.81 3.73 14.46
C GLU A 218 -1.10 2.32 13.99
N ARG A 219 -0.07 1.55 13.62
CA ARG A 219 -0.22 0.12 13.29
C ARG A 219 -0.76 -0.70 14.45
N GLU A 220 -0.26 -0.44 15.66
CA GLU A 220 -0.73 -1.14 16.85
C GLU A 220 -2.19 -0.80 17.16
N LEU A 221 -2.53 0.49 17.14
CA LEU A 221 -3.90 0.96 17.33
C LEU A 221 -4.85 0.45 16.26
N SER A 222 -4.42 0.40 15.00
CA SER A 222 -5.20 -0.21 13.91
C SER A 222 -5.56 -1.66 14.20
N ARG A 223 -4.60 -2.46 14.70
CA ARG A 223 -4.90 -3.85 15.13
C ARG A 223 -5.89 -3.89 16.29
N LEU A 224 -5.78 -2.99 17.26
CA LEU A 224 -6.72 -2.91 18.38
C LEU A 224 -8.12 -2.51 17.93
N ILE A 225 -8.26 -1.55 17.02
CA ILE A 225 -9.56 -1.14 16.45
C ILE A 225 -10.20 -2.30 15.68
N MET A 226 -9.41 -3.01 14.89
CA MET A 226 -9.92 -4.07 14.01
C MET A 226 -10.16 -5.41 14.73
N ARG A 227 -9.38 -5.72 15.77
CA ARG A 227 -9.47 -6.99 16.53
C ARG A 227 -10.00 -6.82 17.96
N GLY A 228 -10.33 -5.61 18.38
CA GLY A 228 -10.87 -5.29 19.70
C GLY A 228 -12.28 -5.83 19.93
N GLY A 229 -12.81 -5.59 21.13
CA GLY A 229 -14.03 -6.26 21.60
C GLY A 229 -15.31 -5.92 20.82
N ARG A 230 -15.45 -4.69 20.32
CA ARG A 230 -16.60 -4.27 19.50
C ARG A 230 -16.17 -4.08 18.05
N LYS A 231 -16.92 -4.70 17.14
CA LYS A 231 -16.74 -4.52 15.70
C LYS A 231 -17.00 -3.06 15.32
N PRO A 232 -16.05 -2.36 14.68
CA PRO A 232 -16.24 -0.96 14.30
C PRO A 232 -17.31 -0.81 13.22
N LEU A 233 -17.96 0.36 13.19
CA LEU A 233 -18.87 0.73 12.12
C LEU A 233 -18.04 1.14 10.90
N VAL A 234 -18.30 0.56 9.74
CA VAL A 234 -17.59 0.94 8.51
C VAL A 234 -18.40 2.00 7.77
N ARG A 235 -17.75 3.12 7.45
CA ARG A 235 -18.31 4.21 6.64
C ARG A 235 -17.56 4.33 5.32
N GLU A 236 -18.30 4.65 4.26
CA GLU A 236 -17.76 4.92 2.94
C GLU A 236 -18.10 6.35 2.54
N LEU A 237 -17.11 7.06 1.99
CA LEU A 237 -17.28 8.42 1.50
C LEU A 237 -16.73 8.50 0.07
N ALA A 238 -17.44 9.19 -0.79
CA ALA A 238 -16.99 9.53 -2.13
C ALA A 238 -15.98 10.69 -2.09
N THR A 239 -15.20 10.84 -3.16
CA THR A 239 -14.32 12.00 -3.36
C THR A 239 -15.09 13.32 -3.15
N GLY A 240 -14.44 14.25 -2.46
CA GLY A 240 -14.97 15.57 -2.10
C GLY A 240 -15.85 15.57 -0.84
N GLN A 241 -16.22 14.42 -0.29
CA GLN A 241 -17.01 14.37 0.95
C GLN A 241 -16.12 14.58 2.18
N THR A 242 -16.61 15.37 3.12
CA THR A 242 -15.94 15.66 4.39
C THR A 242 -16.26 14.58 5.43
N LEU A 243 -15.24 14.01 6.05
CA LEU A 243 -15.36 13.04 7.13
C LEU A 243 -15.72 13.71 8.46
N VAL A 244 -15.00 14.78 8.80
CA VAL A 244 -15.19 15.62 9.98
C VAL A 244 -14.80 17.07 9.66
N ARG A 245 -15.41 18.05 10.33
CA ARG A 245 -15.01 19.47 10.22
C ARG A 245 -14.32 19.94 11.49
N GLN A 246 -13.32 20.80 11.32
CA GLN A 246 -12.67 21.48 12.43
C GLN A 246 -13.71 22.22 13.29
N GLY A 247 -13.58 22.12 14.62
CA GLY A 247 -14.49 22.72 15.58
C GLY A 247 -15.77 21.91 15.85
N GLU A 248 -16.08 20.87 15.08
CA GLU A 248 -17.21 19.97 15.41
C GLU A 248 -16.91 19.17 16.68
N ARG A 249 -17.94 18.88 17.47
CA ARG A 249 -17.80 17.92 18.57
C ARG A 249 -17.46 16.54 18.03
N GLY A 250 -16.57 15.83 18.73
CA GLY A 250 -16.12 14.51 18.31
C GLY A 250 -15.74 13.62 19.50
N ASP A 251 -16.39 12.47 19.59
CA ASP A 251 -16.16 11.41 20.57
C ASP A 251 -15.78 10.06 19.93
N SER A 252 -15.84 9.96 18.59
CA SER A 252 -15.36 8.81 17.81
C SER A 252 -13.92 8.99 17.31
N LEU A 253 -13.28 7.84 17.14
CA LEU A 253 -12.02 7.64 16.43
C LEU A 253 -12.29 7.01 15.06
N PHE A 254 -11.42 7.29 14.10
CA PHE A 254 -11.48 6.68 12.78
C PHE A 254 -10.15 6.02 12.43
N LEU A 255 -10.22 4.84 11.83
CA LEU A 255 -9.10 4.19 11.14
C LEU A 255 -9.36 4.26 9.64
N LEU A 256 -8.44 4.88 8.89
CA LEU A 256 -8.54 4.90 7.42
C LEU A 256 -8.17 3.51 6.88
N LEU A 257 -9.15 2.78 6.35
CA LEU A 257 -8.98 1.42 5.84
C LEU A 257 -8.57 1.41 4.36
N ASP A 258 -9.05 2.38 3.60
CA ASP A 258 -8.76 2.54 2.18
C ASP A 258 -9.04 3.97 1.72
N GLY A 259 -8.30 4.43 0.72
CA GLY A 259 -8.39 5.76 0.15
C GLY A 259 -7.48 6.78 0.81
N VAL A 260 -7.58 8.03 0.37
CA VAL A 260 -6.74 9.15 0.81
C VAL A 260 -7.61 10.32 1.26
N LEU A 261 -7.20 10.94 2.37
CA LEU A 261 -7.81 12.13 2.98
C LEU A 261 -6.82 13.31 2.90
N THR A 262 -7.32 14.53 2.72
CA THR A 262 -6.56 15.76 3.05
C THR A 262 -6.84 16.17 4.48
N VAL A 263 -5.86 16.85 5.09
CA VAL A 263 -5.97 17.48 6.42
C VAL A 263 -5.88 18.98 6.28
N ASP A 264 -6.89 19.69 6.74
CA ASP A 264 -6.94 21.15 6.71
C ASP A 264 -7.13 21.71 8.12
N VAL A 265 -6.26 22.65 8.53
CA VAL A 265 -6.35 23.38 9.81
C VAL A 265 -6.38 24.87 9.53
N ASP A 266 -7.40 25.56 10.04
CA ASP A 266 -7.62 27.00 9.85
C ASP A 266 -7.56 27.43 8.37
N GLY A 267 -8.08 26.56 7.49
CA GLY A 267 -8.10 26.78 6.04
C GLY A 267 -6.78 26.53 5.32
N ARG A 268 -5.77 25.96 5.99
CA ARG A 268 -4.48 25.55 5.38
C ARG A 268 -4.38 24.04 5.29
N THR A 269 -4.09 23.52 4.10
CA THR A 269 -3.84 22.09 3.89
C THR A 269 -2.46 21.72 4.42
N LEU A 270 -2.41 20.79 5.37
CA LEU A 270 -1.17 20.30 5.99
C LEU A 270 -0.56 19.10 5.25
N GLY A 271 -1.39 18.30 4.59
CA GLY A 271 -0.94 17.13 3.84
C GLY A 271 -2.03 16.13 3.52
N GLU A 272 -1.61 14.98 2.99
CA GLU A 272 -2.47 13.84 2.66
C GLU A 272 -2.20 12.67 3.60
N LEU A 273 -3.27 11.95 3.94
CA LEU A 273 -3.26 10.81 4.84
C LEU A 273 -3.74 9.55 4.12
N GLY A 274 -3.00 8.47 4.29
CA GLY A 274 -3.28 7.19 3.65
C GLY A 274 -3.75 6.08 4.59
N PRO A 275 -4.05 4.90 4.05
CA PRO A 275 -4.57 3.79 4.83
C PRO A 275 -3.63 3.33 5.95
N GLY A 276 -4.20 3.11 7.14
CA GLY A 276 -3.48 2.72 8.34
C GLY A 276 -3.48 3.81 9.43
N VAL A 277 -3.67 5.07 9.06
CA VAL A 277 -3.69 6.18 10.01
C VAL A 277 -4.90 6.14 10.94
N VAL A 278 -4.70 6.58 12.18
CA VAL A 278 -5.76 6.74 13.18
C VAL A 278 -6.04 8.22 13.38
N LEU A 279 -7.33 8.59 13.38
CA LEU A 279 -7.79 9.97 13.31
C LEU A 279 -8.76 10.26 14.45
N GLY A 280 -8.72 11.50 14.95
CA GLY A 280 -9.69 12.01 15.91
C GLY A 280 -9.34 11.74 17.37
N GLU A 281 -8.15 11.22 17.63
CA GLU A 281 -7.55 10.97 18.94
C GLU A 281 -7.53 12.21 19.84
N ARG A 282 -7.24 13.38 19.26
CA ARG A 282 -7.21 14.66 20.02
C ARG A 282 -8.59 15.11 20.48
N ALA A 283 -9.61 14.91 19.66
CA ALA A 283 -10.98 15.24 20.05
C ALA A 283 -11.42 14.39 21.25
N VAL A 284 -11.02 13.12 21.27
CA VAL A 284 -11.30 12.18 22.36
C VAL A 284 -10.53 12.51 23.64
N LEU A 285 -9.26 12.91 23.53
CA LEU A 285 -8.37 13.07 24.69
C LEU A 285 -8.36 14.46 25.32
N GLU A 286 -8.48 15.51 24.49
CA GLU A 286 -8.12 16.87 24.88
C GLU A 286 -9.35 17.77 24.93
N THR A 287 -9.93 18.07 23.78
CA THR A 287 -10.81 19.23 23.60
C THR A 287 -12.28 18.87 23.50
N GLY A 288 -12.63 17.61 23.23
CA GLY A 288 -13.97 17.20 22.81
C GLY A 288 -14.36 17.68 21.40
N HIS A 289 -13.45 18.36 20.69
CA HIS A 289 -13.70 18.99 19.40
C HIS A 289 -12.62 18.63 18.37
N ARG A 290 -13.00 18.55 17.11
CA ARG A 290 -12.09 18.23 16.00
C ARG A 290 -11.10 19.37 15.78
N THR A 291 -9.82 19.04 15.68
CA THR A 291 -8.73 20.02 15.50
C THR A 291 -8.44 20.31 14.03
N ALA A 292 -8.96 19.50 13.11
CA ALA A 292 -8.78 19.65 11.67
C ALA A 292 -10.05 19.23 10.92
N THR A 293 -10.18 19.72 9.68
CA THR A 293 -11.14 19.23 8.70
C THR A 293 -10.49 18.14 7.87
N LEU A 294 -11.19 17.01 7.67
CA LEU A 294 -10.70 15.89 6.88
C LEU A 294 -11.60 15.66 5.67
N THR A 295 -11.06 15.73 4.46
CA THR A 295 -11.84 15.61 3.21
C THR A 295 -11.29 14.50 2.32
N ALA A 296 -12.18 13.67 1.79
CA ALA A 296 -11.83 12.56 0.90
C ALA A 296 -11.32 13.09 -0.45
N VAL A 297 -10.10 12.73 -0.87
CA VAL A 297 -9.59 13.02 -2.22
C VAL A 297 -9.78 11.84 -3.18
N THR A 298 -9.86 10.63 -2.64
CA THR A 298 -10.36 9.44 -3.34
C THR A 298 -11.66 8.96 -2.69
N PRO A 299 -12.41 8.01 -3.27
CA PRO A 299 -13.34 7.23 -2.48
C PRO A 299 -12.58 6.61 -1.30
N ILE A 300 -13.10 6.74 -0.09
CA ILE A 300 -12.47 6.24 1.12
C ILE A 300 -13.39 5.29 1.88
N ARG A 301 -12.76 4.44 2.70
CA ARG A 301 -13.44 3.60 3.68
C ARG A 301 -12.77 3.78 5.04
N VAL A 302 -13.55 4.06 6.07
CA VAL A 302 -13.06 4.25 7.44
C VAL A 302 -13.79 3.31 8.39
N ALA A 303 -13.06 2.78 9.36
CA ALA A 303 -13.64 2.13 10.54
C ALA A 303 -13.81 3.18 11.64
N GLU A 304 -15.03 3.38 12.10
CA GLU A 304 -15.39 4.25 13.20
C GLU A 304 -15.55 3.43 14.49
N ALA A 305 -14.85 3.85 15.53
CA ALA A 305 -14.90 3.26 16.86
C ALA A 305 -15.11 4.36 17.92
N THR A 306 -15.84 4.04 18.98
CA THR A 306 -16.01 4.94 20.12
C THR A 306 -14.77 4.91 21.01
N ALA A 307 -14.48 6.02 21.68
CA ALA A 307 -13.30 6.18 22.54
C ALA A 307 -13.16 5.10 23.64
N ASP A 308 -14.28 4.63 24.19
CA ASP A 308 -14.32 3.60 25.23
C ASP A 308 -13.82 2.23 24.76
N ALA A 309 -13.69 2.03 23.45
CA ALA A 309 -13.17 0.80 22.86
C ALA A 309 -11.63 0.72 22.86
N ILE A 310 -10.90 1.80 23.20
CA ILE A 310 -9.43 1.87 23.09
C ILE A 310 -8.79 2.32 24.41
N ASP A 311 -7.64 1.74 24.73
CA ASP A 311 -6.81 2.18 25.86
C ASP A 311 -6.38 3.64 25.72
N ARG A 312 -6.72 4.44 26.73
CA ARG A 312 -6.38 5.87 26.81
C ARG A 312 -4.88 6.11 26.71
N ALA A 313 -4.04 5.28 27.32
CA ALA A 313 -2.59 5.48 27.30
C ALA A 313 -2.01 5.37 25.87
N ALA A 314 -2.57 4.47 25.06
CA ALA A 314 -2.17 4.31 23.67
C ALA A 314 -2.58 5.52 22.81
N LEU A 315 -3.76 6.10 23.08
CA LEU A 315 -4.21 7.33 22.42
C LEU A 315 -3.32 8.53 22.78
N GLU A 316 -2.92 8.69 24.04
CA GLU A 316 -2.10 9.82 24.49
C GLU A 316 -0.73 9.85 23.80
N HIS A 317 -0.13 8.67 23.60
CA HIS A 317 1.12 8.55 22.84
C HIS A 317 0.93 8.95 21.37
N LEU A 318 -0.21 8.61 20.76
CA LEU A 318 -0.51 8.94 19.37
C LEU A 318 -0.66 10.45 19.18
N ALA A 319 -1.44 11.10 20.04
CA ALA A 319 -1.62 12.55 20.02
C ALA A 319 -0.31 13.33 20.19
N ALA A 320 0.65 12.78 20.94
CA ALA A 320 1.99 13.37 21.08
C ALA A 320 2.87 13.15 19.82
N GLY A 321 2.63 12.10 19.05
CA GLY A 321 3.25 11.86 17.74
C GLY A 321 2.83 12.92 16.72
N HIS A 322 1.54 13.02 16.43
CA HIS A 322 1.02 13.95 15.42
C HIS A 322 1.35 15.42 15.72
N ARG A 323 1.39 15.83 16.99
CA ARG A 323 1.81 17.21 17.36
C ARG A 323 3.24 17.54 16.93
N ARG A 324 4.13 16.55 16.88
CA ARG A 324 5.51 16.78 16.42
C ARG A 324 5.57 16.94 14.91
N GLU A 325 4.76 16.20 14.18
CA GLU A 325 4.66 16.28 12.72
C GLU A 325 4.02 17.59 12.26
N GLU A 326 3.04 18.13 13.00
CA GLU A 326 2.43 19.44 12.71
C GLU A 326 3.40 20.63 12.90
N ASN A 327 4.39 20.48 13.80
CA ASN A 327 5.35 21.53 14.14
C ASN A 327 6.71 21.41 13.42
N ALA A 328 6.87 20.41 12.54
CA ALA A 328 8.09 20.15 11.77
C ALA A 328 8.02 20.77 10.37
#